data_AF-A0A078L058-F1
#
_entry.id   AF-A0A078L058-F1
#
_cell.length_a   1.000
_cell.length_b   1.000
_cell.length_c   1.000
_cell.angle_alpha   90.00
_cell.angle_beta   90.00
_cell.angle_gamma   90.00
#
_symmetry.space_group_name_H-M   'P 1'
#
loop_
_entity.id
_entity.type
_entity.pdbx_description
1 polymer ?
#
loop_
_entity_poly.entity_id
_entity_poly.type
_entity_poly.pdbx_seq_one_letter_code
_entity_poly.pdbx_strand_id
1 'polypeptide(L)'
;MRSIHKIPTDLANQFDTPSYSQINSTNEQLPVVDGYCLIEDRHFYEVCKPEFKEQLTEASGSSSLNTHWKAHLSCTQDALPQLWEIVVPLLQQYDCPAFKCIRLATLGEADKSTVFGKRCVDALQFTIYIPAGEEALYVELLEKIEQSLLQANITKLPRTHDYLFSSDKRIGVYISVRHSAGLDGNYLSAEDALKIHESNKSILPYNCAGVDDPFEVMQSLQSMRAAEEQQKQRPNRNSMWQIAMRLQIQKQQQEVQQVNPLKVSR
;
A
#
# COMPACT_ATOMS: atom_id res chain seq x y z
N MET A 1 7.11 7.96 -29.79
CA MET A 1 6.14 8.62 -28.89
C MET A 1 4.75 8.08 -29.22
N ARG A 2 4.21 7.18 -28.39
CA ARG A 2 2.81 6.74 -28.53
C ARG A 2 1.90 7.91 -28.13
N SER A 3 0.96 8.26 -28.99
CA SER A 3 0.02 9.36 -28.75
C SER A 3 -0.91 9.00 -27.59
N ILE A 4 -0.83 9.74 -26.48
CA ILE A 4 -1.67 9.54 -25.30
C ILE A 4 -3.08 10.04 -25.64
N HIS A 5 -4.00 9.13 -25.95
CA HIS A 5 -5.40 9.46 -26.22
C HIS A 5 -6.13 9.82 -24.92
N LYS A 6 -6.92 10.89 -24.97
CA LYS A 6 -7.82 11.30 -23.87
C LYS A 6 -8.74 10.13 -23.52
N ILE A 7 -8.85 9.87 -22.22
CA ILE A 7 -9.53 8.72 -21.64
C ILE A 7 -11.05 8.92 -21.74
N PRO A 8 -11.78 8.09 -22.49
CA PRO A 8 -13.23 8.08 -22.46
C PRO A 8 -13.70 7.62 -21.08
N THR A 9 -14.63 8.37 -20.48
CA THR A 9 -15.17 8.12 -19.13
C THR A 9 -16.11 6.89 -19.08
N ASP A 10 -16.30 6.20 -20.21
CA ASP A 10 -17.28 5.11 -20.38
C ASP A 10 -16.64 3.71 -20.48
N LEU A 11 -15.34 3.58 -20.18
CA LEU A 11 -14.59 2.32 -20.38
C LEU A 11 -14.81 1.25 -19.31
N ALA A 12 -15.47 1.57 -18.20
CA ALA A 12 -15.69 0.59 -17.11
C ALA A 12 -16.53 -0.64 -17.53
N ASN A 13 -17.22 -0.56 -18.68
CA ASN A 13 -18.06 -1.65 -19.21
C ASN A 13 -17.39 -2.48 -20.31
N GLN A 14 -16.13 -2.24 -20.67
CA GLN A 14 -15.51 -2.94 -21.82
C GLN A 14 -14.87 -4.29 -21.49
N PHE A 15 -14.49 -4.54 -20.23
CA PHE A 15 -13.77 -5.76 -19.88
C PHE A 15 -14.63 -6.68 -19.01
N ASP A 16 -14.74 -7.95 -19.41
CA ASP A 16 -15.36 -9.01 -18.61
C ASP A 16 -14.41 -9.41 -17.46
N THR A 17 -14.32 -8.54 -16.47
CA THR A 17 -13.44 -8.71 -15.31
C THR A 17 -14.24 -9.36 -14.19
N PRO A 18 -13.79 -10.48 -13.59
CA PRO A 18 -14.47 -11.02 -12.43
C PRO A 18 -14.43 -10.02 -11.28
N SER A 19 -15.53 -9.91 -10.55
CA SER A 19 -15.57 -9.18 -9.29
C SER A 19 -14.61 -9.80 -8.26
N TYR A 20 -14.20 -9.02 -7.28
CA TYR A 20 -13.37 -9.53 -6.19
C TYR A 20 -14.00 -10.74 -5.47
N SER A 21 -15.34 -10.74 -5.30
CA SER A 21 -16.05 -11.84 -4.65
C SER A 21 -15.94 -13.15 -5.45
N GLN A 22 -15.90 -13.08 -6.77
CA GLN A 22 -15.71 -14.26 -7.62
C GLN A 22 -14.30 -14.81 -7.43
N ILE A 23 -13.26 -13.97 -7.56
CA ILE A 23 -11.88 -14.43 -7.44
C ILE A 23 -11.53 -14.90 -6.02
N ASN A 24 -12.17 -14.34 -5.00
CA ASN A 24 -11.89 -14.68 -3.61
C ASN A 24 -12.49 -16.04 -3.21
N SER A 25 -13.62 -16.46 -3.80
CA SER A 25 -14.41 -17.59 -3.28
C SER A 25 -14.19 -18.94 -3.97
N THR A 26 -13.65 -18.99 -5.18
CA THR A 26 -13.72 -20.22 -6.00
C THR A 26 -12.42 -21.04 -6.02
N ASN A 27 -12.48 -22.32 -5.62
CA ASN A 27 -11.46 -23.31 -6.05
C ASN A 27 -11.70 -23.82 -7.49
N GLU A 28 -12.76 -23.32 -8.15
CA GLU A 28 -13.12 -23.65 -9.51
C GLU A 28 -12.26 -22.89 -10.53
N GLN A 29 -12.32 -23.32 -11.80
CA GLN A 29 -11.70 -22.60 -12.91
C GLN A 29 -12.21 -21.16 -12.94
N LEU A 30 -11.33 -20.24 -12.58
CA LEU A 30 -11.62 -18.82 -12.57
C LEU A 30 -11.78 -18.33 -14.02
N PRO A 31 -12.72 -17.41 -14.27
CA PRO A 31 -12.79 -16.75 -15.57
C PRO A 31 -11.48 -15.99 -15.82
N VAL A 32 -11.03 -16.09 -17.06
CA VAL A 32 -9.82 -15.43 -17.54
C VAL A 32 -10.20 -14.01 -17.95
N VAL A 33 -9.44 -13.03 -17.46
CA VAL A 33 -9.57 -11.63 -17.90
C VAL A 33 -9.15 -11.55 -19.36
N ASP A 34 -9.91 -10.83 -20.20
CA ASP A 34 -9.68 -10.76 -21.66
C ASP A 34 -8.20 -10.49 -22.01
N GLY A 35 -7.60 -11.38 -22.81
CA GLY A 35 -6.19 -11.31 -23.21
C GLY A 35 -5.16 -11.71 -22.14
N TYR A 36 -5.57 -12.03 -20.91
CA TYR A 36 -4.68 -12.56 -19.87
C TYR A 36 -4.73 -14.09 -19.83
N CYS A 37 -3.81 -14.67 -19.10
CA CYS A 37 -3.80 -16.07 -18.65
C CYS A 37 -3.77 -16.07 -17.13
N LEU A 38 -4.49 -16.99 -16.52
CA LEU A 38 -4.36 -17.26 -15.09
C LEU A 38 -3.02 -17.97 -14.83
N ILE A 39 -2.31 -17.51 -13.81
CA ILE A 39 -1.17 -18.22 -13.22
C ILE A 39 -1.69 -18.90 -11.96
N GLU A 40 -1.47 -20.20 -11.85
CA GLU A 40 -1.87 -20.96 -10.68
C GLU A 40 -1.06 -20.52 -9.46
N ASP A 41 -1.69 -19.77 -8.57
CA ASP A 41 -1.20 -19.48 -7.23
C ASP A 41 -2.28 -19.86 -6.22
N ARG A 42 -1.87 -20.54 -5.16
CA ARG A 42 -2.77 -21.02 -4.11
C ARG A 42 -3.49 -19.87 -3.41
N HIS A 43 -2.80 -18.76 -3.19
CA HIS A 43 -3.28 -17.64 -2.37
C HIS A 43 -3.60 -16.39 -3.17
N PHE A 44 -3.12 -16.30 -4.40
CA PHE A 44 -3.35 -15.14 -5.25
C PHE A 44 -4.22 -15.46 -6.46
N TYR A 45 -4.99 -14.47 -6.87
CA TYR A 45 -5.50 -14.39 -8.22
C TYR A 45 -4.44 -13.66 -9.03
N GLU A 46 -3.61 -14.41 -9.75
CA GLU A 46 -2.53 -13.86 -10.57
C GLU A 46 -2.88 -13.99 -12.04
N VAL A 47 -2.83 -12.86 -12.74
CA VAL A 47 -3.07 -12.79 -14.18
C VAL A 47 -1.86 -12.22 -14.88
N CYS A 48 -1.57 -12.79 -16.04
CA CYS A 48 -0.47 -12.36 -16.87
C CYS A 48 -0.83 -12.53 -18.34
N LYS A 49 -0.50 -11.56 -19.17
CA LYS A 49 -0.59 -11.70 -20.61
C LYS A 49 0.27 -12.87 -21.13
N PRO A 50 -0.20 -13.65 -22.13
CA PRO A 50 0.49 -14.84 -22.61
C PRO A 50 1.98 -14.63 -22.93
N GLU A 51 2.32 -13.53 -23.59
CA GLU A 51 3.69 -13.18 -24.01
C GLU A 51 4.63 -12.83 -22.84
N PHE A 52 4.08 -12.67 -21.63
CA PHE A 52 4.81 -12.40 -20.40
C PHE A 52 4.77 -13.57 -19.41
N LYS A 53 4.08 -14.68 -19.73
CA LYS A 53 3.89 -15.82 -18.84
C LYS A 53 5.19 -16.54 -18.49
N GLU A 54 6.04 -16.81 -19.47
CA GLU A 54 7.35 -17.45 -19.26
C GLU A 54 8.24 -16.59 -18.33
N GLN A 55 8.16 -15.27 -18.51
CA GLN A 55 8.98 -14.29 -17.78
C GLN A 55 8.62 -14.18 -16.30
N LEU A 56 7.35 -14.40 -15.91
CA LEU A 56 6.92 -14.46 -14.50
C LEU A 56 7.22 -15.79 -13.84
N THR A 57 7.18 -16.88 -14.62
CA THR A 57 7.42 -18.23 -14.10
C THR A 57 8.91 -18.43 -13.82
N GLU A 58 9.77 -17.77 -14.60
CA GLU A 58 11.22 -17.77 -14.44
C GLU A 58 11.68 -16.69 -13.45
N ALA A 59 11.40 -16.89 -12.16
CA ALA A 59 12.05 -16.15 -11.08
C ALA A 59 13.58 -16.42 -10.98
N SER A 60 14.22 -17.02 -12.00
CA SER A 60 15.58 -17.58 -11.95
C SER A 60 16.53 -17.20 -13.09
N GLY A 61 16.21 -16.22 -13.96
CA GLY A 61 17.27 -15.60 -14.77
C GLY A 61 16.86 -15.13 -16.17
N SER A 62 17.18 -13.87 -16.44
CA SER A 62 17.19 -13.21 -17.76
C SER A 62 15.88 -13.24 -18.56
N SER A 63 14.97 -12.31 -18.26
CA SER A 63 13.97 -11.90 -19.25
C SER A 63 13.77 -10.39 -19.21
N SER A 64 13.45 -9.83 -20.38
CA SER A 64 13.34 -8.40 -20.69
C SER A 64 12.23 -7.65 -19.95
N LEU A 65 11.43 -8.32 -19.11
CA LEU A 65 10.50 -7.68 -18.18
C LEU A 65 11.14 -7.22 -16.87
N ASN A 66 12.31 -7.76 -16.51
CA ASN A 66 12.71 -7.77 -15.11
C ASN A 66 13.52 -6.52 -14.74
N THR A 67 12.83 -5.39 -14.53
CA THR A 67 13.39 -4.35 -13.63
C THR A 67 13.36 -4.79 -12.19
N HIS A 68 12.70 -5.91 -11.88
CA HIS A 68 12.41 -6.33 -10.53
C HIS A 68 11.57 -5.32 -9.72
N TRP A 69 11.18 -4.18 -10.29
CA TRP A 69 10.28 -3.21 -9.68
C TRP A 69 8.87 -3.78 -9.68
N LYS A 70 8.25 -3.69 -8.51
CA LYS A 70 6.83 -3.95 -8.32
C LYS A 70 6.24 -2.90 -7.40
N ALA A 71 5.00 -2.55 -7.67
CA ALA A 71 4.20 -1.75 -6.76
C ALA A 71 3.27 -2.66 -5.97
N HIS A 72 3.03 -2.32 -4.71
CA HIS A 72 2.02 -2.96 -3.89
C HIS A 72 0.98 -1.94 -3.47
N LEU A 73 -0.28 -2.36 -3.45
CA LEU A 73 -1.39 -1.55 -2.97
C LEU A 73 -1.92 -2.15 -1.68
N SER A 74 -2.23 -1.27 -0.73
CA SER A 74 -2.64 -1.64 0.61
C SER A 74 -3.90 -0.88 1.05
N CYS A 75 -4.92 -1.60 1.49
CA CYS A 75 -6.13 -1.06 2.12
C CYS A 75 -6.59 -1.95 3.28
N THR A 76 -7.63 -1.55 4.00
CA THR A 76 -8.27 -2.47 4.95
C THR A 76 -9.00 -3.59 4.20
N GLN A 77 -9.17 -4.75 4.84
CA GLN A 77 -9.72 -5.95 4.19
C GLN A 77 -11.14 -5.75 3.65
N ASP A 78 -11.98 -4.99 4.37
CA ASP A 78 -13.33 -4.63 3.97
C ASP A 78 -13.38 -3.72 2.73
N ALA A 79 -12.30 -2.98 2.47
CA ALA A 79 -12.19 -2.10 1.31
C ALA A 79 -11.58 -2.79 0.08
N LEU A 80 -11.08 -4.03 0.22
CA LEU A 80 -10.42 -4.75 -0.86
C LEU A 80 -11.30 -5.00 -2.10
N PRO A 81 -12.62 -5.30 -1.97
CA PRO A 81 -13.50 -5.37 -3.13
C PRO A 81 -13.54 -4.05 -3.91
N GLN A 82 -13.66 -2.91 -3.22
CA GLN A 82 -13.72 -1.60 -3.89
C GLN A 82 -12.38 -1.22 -4.51
N LEU A 83 -11.26 -1.56 -3.85
CA LEU A 83 -9.93 -1.39 -4.43
C LEU A 83 -9.81 -2.16 -5.75
N TRP A 84 -10.27 -3.41 -5.80
CA TRP A 84 -10.26 -4.23 -7.01
C TRP A 84 -11.05 -3.58 -8.16
N GLU A 85 -12.30 -3.19 -7.91
CA GLU A 85 -13.18 -2.57 -8.91
C GLU A 85 -12.61 -1.27 -9.49
N ILE A 86 -11.80 -0.53 -8.74
CA ILE A 86 -11.15 0.71 -9.19
C ILE A 86 -9.86 0.42 -9.95
N VAL A 87 -9.02 -0.47 -9.41
CA VAL A 87 -7.65 -0.66 -9.88
C VAL A 87 -7.61 -1.46 -11.17
N VAL A 88 -8.35 -2.56 -11.26
CA VAL A 88 -8.22 -3.48 -12.41
C VAL A 88 -8.57 -2.82 -13.76
N PRO A 89 -9.66 -2.02 -13.88
CA PRO A 89 -9.94 -1.31 -15.12
C PRO A 89 -8.82 -0.34 -15.53
N LEU A 90 -8.15 0.30 -14.56
CA LEU A 90 -7.00 1.16 -14.82
C LEU A 90 -5.80 0.36 -15.34
N LEU A 91 -5.55 -0.82 -14.76
CA LEU A 91 -4.46 -1.70 -15.21
C LEU A 91 -4.69 -2.20 -16.64
N GLN A 92 -5.92 -2.61 -16.96
CA GLN A 92 -6.30 -3.03 -18.31
C GLN A 92 -6.18 -1.89 -19.30
N GLN A 93 -6.61 -0.68 -18.92
CA GLN A 93 -6.50 0.51 -19.76
C GLN A 93 -5.04 0.84 -20.11
N TYR A 94 -4.12 0.64 -19.16
CA TYR A 94 -2.69 0.86 -19.35
C TYR A 94 -1.96 -0.35 -19.91
N ASP A 95 -2.70 -1.37 -20.34
CA ASP A 95 -2.14 -2.56 -20.98
C ASP A 95 -1.14 -3.31 -20.07
N CYS A 96 -1.35 -3.22 -18.74
CA CYS A 96 -0.45 -3.75 -17.72
C CYS A 96 -0.24 -5.26 -17.91
N PRO A 97 1.00 -5.77 -18.07
CA PRO A 97 1.19 -7.14 -18.51
C PRO A 97 0.89 -8.17 -17.42
N ALA A 98 1.06 -7.81 -16.15
CA ALA A 98 0.82 -8.72 -15.05
C ALA A 98 0.49 -8.01 -13.74
N PHE A 99 -0.39 -8.63 -12.97
CA PHE A 99 -0.69 -8.23 -11.61
C PHE A 99 -1.31 -9.39 -10.83
N LYS A 100 -1.35 -9.25 -9.51
CA LYS A 100 -2.04 -10.21 -8.65
C LYS A 100 -2.72 -9.57 -7.46
N CYS A 101 -3.78 -10.21 -6.99
CA CYS A 101 -4.50 -9.82 -5.79
C CYS A 101 -4.68 -11.03 -4.86
N ILE A 102 -4.53 -10.83 -3.55
CA ILE A 102 -4.71 -11.86 -2.54
C ILE A 102 -6.16 -12.37 -2.54
N ARG A 103 -6.34 -13.68 -2.35
CA ARG A 103 -7.61 -14.36 -2.16
C ARG A 103 -7.76 -14.70 -0.69
N LEU A 104 -8.20 -13.74 0.11
CA LEU A 104 -8.29 -13.88 1.57
C LEU A 104 -9.01 -15.15 2.05
N ALA A 105 -10.00 -15.65 1.30
CA ALA A 105 -10.73 -16.88 1.69
C ALA A 105 -9.92 -18.17 1.50
N THR A 106 -8.85 -18.15 0.70
CA THR A 106 -7.94 -19.30 0.50
C THR A 106 -6.83 -19.39 1.54
N LEU A 107 -6.64 -18.32 2.32
CA LEU A 107 -5.58 -18.24 3.31
C LEU A 107 -6.03 -18.99 4.57
N GLY A 108 -5.40 -20.14 4.84
CA GLY A 108 -5.72 -20.93 6.03
C GLY A 108 -5.28 -20.22 7.32
N GLU A 109 -5.81 -20.63 8.47
CA GLU A 109 -5.43 -20.06 9.78
C GLU A 109 -3.94 -20.22 10.08
N ALA A 110 -3.33 -21.33 9.65
CA ALA A 110 -1.89 -21.54 9.74
C ALA A 110 -1.12 -20.48 8.94
N ASP A 111 -1.53 -20.22 7.69
CA ASP A 111 -0.86 -19.26 6.80
C ASP A 111 -1.02 -17.83 7.34
N LYS A 112 -2.20 -17.45 7.84
CA LYS A 112 -2.46 -16.15 8.47
C LYS A 112 -1.54 -15.85 9.66
N SER A 113 -1.06 -16.88 10.36
CA SER A 113 -0.16 -16.71 11.51
C SER A 113 1.29 -16.38 11.11
N THR A 114 1.67 -16.71 9.87
CA THR A 114 3.03 -16.45 9.35
C THR A 114 3.26 -14.96 9.08
N VAL A 115 4.53 -14.55 8.96
CA VAL A 115 4.88 -13.17 8.57
C VAL A 115 4.29 -12.83 7.20
N PHE A 116 4.36 -13.76 6.24
CA PHE A 116 3.77 -13.60 4.91
C PHE A 116 2.26 -13.39 4.98
N GLY A 117 1.54 -14.27 5.68
CA GLY A 117 0.09 -14.19 5.79
C GLY A 117 -0.37 -12.91 6.47
N LYS A 118 0.24 -12.52 7.59
CA LYS A 118 -0.06 -11.23 8.25
C LYS A 118 0.17 -10.07 7.29
N ARG A 119 1.28 -10.07 6.55
CA ARG A 119 1.58 -9.01 5.60
C ARG A 119 0.54 -8.92 4.51
N CYS A 120 0.08 -10.03 3.93
CA CYS A 120 -0.90 -10.04 2.83
C CYS A 120 -2.35 -9.87 3.31
N VAL A 121 -2.64 -10.11 4.59
CA VAL A 121 -3.96 -9.88 5.19
C VAL A 121 -4.10 -8.41 5.56
N ASP A 122 -3.08 -7.86 6.20
CA ASP A 122 -3.10 -6.51 6.76
C ASP A 122 -2.59 -5.45 5.78
N ALA A 123 -1.82 -5.81 4.75
CA ALA A 123 -1.28 -4.91 3.73
C ALA A 123 -0.95 -5.65 2.42
N LEU A 124 -0.34 -4.96 1.46
CA LEU A 124 0.28 -5.53 0.25
C LEU A 124 -0.62 -6.53 -0.51
N GLN A 125 -1.94 -6.31 -0.45
CA GLN A 125 -2.94 -7.24 -0.94
C GLN A 125 -2.90 -7.35 -2.46
N PHE A 126 -2.45 -6.28 -3.12
CA PHE A 126 -2.35 -6.19 -4.56
C PHE A 126 -0.90 -5.96 -4.96
N THR A 127 -0.43 -6.66 -6.00
CA THR A 127 0.89 -6.48 -6.60
C THR A 127 0.75 -6.14 -8.08
N ILE A 128 1.47 -5.12 -8.53
CA ILE A 128 1.60 -4.74 -9.94
C ILE A 128 3.07 -4.94 -10.34
N TYR A 129 3.32 -5.71 -11.39
CA TYR A 129 4.66 -5.90 -11.93
C TYR A 129 4.96 -4.80 -12.96
N ILE A 130 6.15 -4.20 -12.87
CA ILE A 130 6.54 -3.04 -13.69
C ILE A 130 7.55 -3.50 -14.76
N PRO A 131 7.21 -3.41 -16.06
CA PRO A 131 8.11 -3.78 -17.15
C PRO A 131 9.37 -2.92 -17.22
N ALA A 132 10.42 -3.48 -17.82
CA ALA A 132 11.65 -2.74 -18.04
C ALA A 132 11.52 -1.60 -19.05
N GLY A 133 11.99 -0.42 -18.64
CA GLY A 133 11.91 0.80 -19.44
C GLY A 133 10.54 1.47 -19.44
N GLU A 134 9.57 0.96 -18.67
CA GLU A 134 8.23 1.54 -18.55
C GLU A 134 7.98 2.22 -17.19
N GLU A 135 9.01 2.42 -16.37
CA GLU A 135 8.87 2.95 -15.01
C GLU A 135 8.20 4.32 -15.00
N ALA A 136 8.52 5.19 -15.96
CA ALA A 136 7.88 6.51 -16.09
C ALA A 136 6.38 6.40 -16.40
N LEU A 137 5.99 5.47 -17.26
CA LEU A 137 4.57 5.19 -17.55
C LEU A 137 3.85 4.68 -16.29
N TYR A 138 4.52 3.83 -15.51
CA TYR A 138 3.97 3.28 -14.29
C TYR A 138 3.91 4.31 -13.15
N VAL A 139 4.81 5.30 -13.10
CA VAL A 139 4.65 6.46 -12.20
C VAL A 139 3.32 7.15 -12.48
N GLU A 140 3.02 7.47 -13.75
CA GLU A 140 1.74 8.10 -14.13
C GLU A 140 0.52 7.22 -13.79
N LEU A 141 0.60 5.91 -14.06
CA LEU A 141 -0.46 4.95 -13.72
C LEU A 141 -0.69 4.89 -12.20
N LEU A 142 0.36 4.80 -11.41
CA LEU A 142 0.28 4.72 -9.95
C LEU A 142 -0.28 6.02 -9.36
N GLU A 143 0.08 7.18 -9.91
CA GLU A 143 -0.54 8.45 -9.52
C GLU A 143 -2.04 8.47 -9.81
N LYS A 144 -2.45 7.99 -10.99
CA LYS A 144 -3.86 7.91 -11.36
C LYS A 144 -4.64 6.95 -10.46
N ILE A 145 -4.05 5.80 -10.11
CA ILE A 145 -4.60 4.85 -9.15
C ILE A 145 -4.78 5.53 -7.79
N GLU A 146 -3.72 6.15 -7.25
CA GLU A 146 -3.75 6.84 -5.95
C GLU A 146 -4.87 7.88 -5.90
N GLN A 147 -5.00 8.72 -6.94
CA GLN A 147 -6.06 9.72 -7.01
C GLN A 147 -7.46 9.10 -7.06
N SER A 148 -7.62 8.01 -7.81
CA SER A 148 -8.92 7.32 -7.92
C SER A 148 -9.35 6.72 -6.58
N LEU A 149 -8.40 6.11 -5.84
CA LEU A 149 -8.65 5.55 -4.52
C LEU A 149 -8.98 6.64 -3.47
N LEU A 150 -8.29 7.79 -3.53
CA LEU A 150 -8.58 8.95 -2.68
C LEU A 150 -9.97 9.53 -2.95
N GLN A 151 -10.34 9.69 -4.22
CA GLN A 151 -11.66 10.20 -4.63
C GLN A 151 -12.80 9.26 -4.20
N ALA A 152 -12.56 7.95 -4.26
CA ALA A 152 -13.50 6.94 -3.80
C ALA A 152 -13.55 6.79 -2.26
N ASN A 153 -12.72 7.52 -1.51
CA ASN A 153 -12.61 7.44 -0.06
C ASN A 153 -12.34 6.00 0.45
N ILE A 154 -11.49 5.26 -0.25
CA ILE A 154 -11.11 3.90 0.14
C ILE A 154 -10.52 3.92 1.55
N THR A 155 -10.96 3.00 2.41
CA THR A 155 -10.44 2.93 3.78
C THR A 155 -8.96 2.57 3.75
N LYS A 156 -8.11 3.56 4.10
CA LYS A 156 -6.66 3.43 4.15
C LYS A 156 -6.20 2.68 5.41
N LEU A 157 -5.01 2.09 5.34
CA LEU A 157 -4.39 1.49 6.52
C LEU A 157 -3.99 2.54 7.57
N PRO A 158 -4.13 2.22 8.87
CA PRO A 158 -3.62 3.08 9.92
C PRO A 158 -2.08 3.07 9.93
N ARG A 159 -1.46 4.17 10.37
CA ARG A 159 0.01 4.29 10.54
C ARG A 159 0.65 3.22 11.41
N THR A 160 -0.12 2.63 12.33
CA THR A 160 0.37 1.51 13.14
C THR A 160 0.84 0.34 12.29
N HIS A 161 0.51 0.31 11.00
CA HIS A 161 0.86 -0.71 10.02
C HIS A 161 2.12 -0.37 9.20
N ASP A 162 2.82 0.75 9.49
CA ASP A 162 4.04 1.13 8.76
C ASP A 162 5.12 0.02 8.80
N TYR A 163 5.14 -0.82 9.84
CA TYR A 163 6.05 -1.97 9.94
C TYR A 163 5.81 -3.05 8.87
N LEU A 164 4.61 -3.11 8.27
CA LEU A 164 4.29 -4.09 7.22
C LEU A 164 4.97 -3.79 5.88
N PHE A 165 5.49 -2.57 5.73
CA PHE A 165 6.23 -2.08 4.58
C PHE A 165 7.75 -2.17 4.78
N SER A 166 8.25 -2.98 5.71
CA SER A 166 9.69 -3.04 6.01
C SER A 166 10.58 -3.37 4.80
N SER A 167 10.05 -4.09 3.80
CA SER A 167 10.74 -4.38 2.54
C SER A 167 10.43 -3.40 1.40
N ASP A 168 9.69 -2.32 1.68
CA ASP A 168 9.03 -1.51 0.67
C ASP A 168 9.22 -0.01 0.95
N LYS A 169 9.38 0.79 -0.10
CA LYS A 169 9.32 2.25 -0.01
C LYS A 169 7.89 2.70 -0.24
N ARG A 170 7.25 3.25 0.79
CA ARG A 170 5.91 3.86 0.65
C ARG A 170 6.01 5.17 -0.13
N ILE A 171 5.31 5.24 -1.26
CA ILE A 171 5.28 6.42 -2.14
C ILE A 171 3.93 7.14 -2.12
N GLY A 172 2.83 6.44 -1.80
CA GLY A 172 1.47 6.99 -1.70
C GLY A 172 0.77 6.64 -0.38
N VAL A 173 -0.49 7.07 -0.24
CA VAL A 173 -1.36 6.65 0.86
C VAL A 173 -1.65 5.16 0.76
N TYR A 174 -1.91 4.66 -0.45
CA TYR A 174 -2.21 3.24 -0.68
C TYR A 174 -1.02 2.48 -1.28
N ILE A 175 -0.02 3.19 -1.83
CA ILE A 175 0.99 2.60 -2.72
C ILE A 175 2.38 2.54 -2.06
N SER A 176 3.03 1.40 -2.21
CA SER A 176 4.47 1.22 -1.96
C SER A 176 5.15 0.54 -3.15
N VAL A 177 6.47 0.67 -3.25
CA VAL A 177 7.28 0.04 -4.29
C VAL A 177 8.45 -0.72 -3.70
N ARG A 178 8.87 -1.75 -4.43
CA ARG A 178 10.03 -2.57 -4.09
C ARG A 178 10.74 -3.05 -5.35
N HIS A 179 12.06 -2.98 -5.35
CA HIS A 179 12.92 -3.67 -6.29
C HIS A 179 13.35 -5.01 -5.71
N SER A 180 12.97 -6.08 -6.39
CA SER A 180 13.10 -7.44 -5.88
C SER A 180 14.45 -8.08 -6.19
N ALA A 181 15.33 -7.47 -6.99
CA ALA A 181 16.65 -8.05 -7.25
C ALA A 181 17.63 -7.80 -6.12
N GLY A 182 18.46 -8.80 -5.84
CA GLY A 182 19.68 -8.68 -5.06
C GLY A 182 20.81 -8.05 -5.86
N LEU A 183 21.97 -7.90 -5.20
CA LEU A 183 23.18 -7.35 -5.81
C LEU A 183 23.68 -8.15 -7.02
N ASP A 184 23.38 -9.44 -7.05
CA ASP A 184 23.72 -10.38 -8.10
C ASP A 184 22.66 -10.43 -9.23
N GLY A 185 21.61 -9.61 -9.14
CA GLY A 185 20.49 -9.60 -10.08
C GLY A 185 19.47 -10.74 -9.86
N ASN A 186 19.68 -11.60 -8.85
CA ASN A 186 18.75 -12.67 -8.56
C ASN A 186 17.54 -12.17 -7.76
N TYR A 187 16.41 -12.85 -7.92
CA TYR A 187 15.21 -12.53 -7.15
C TYR A 187 15.45 -12.74 -5.65
N LEU A 188 15.08 -11.75 -4.84
CA LEU A 188 15.10 -11.80 -3.38
C LEU A 188 13.68 -11.78 -2.82
N SER A 189 13.38 -12.76 -1.97
CA SER A 189 12.19 -12.71 -1.13
C SER A 189 12.25 -11.51 -0.18
N ALA A 190 11.12 -11.10 0.39
CA ALA A 190 11.13 -10.01 1.37
C ALA A 190 11.93 -10.33 2.63
N GLU A 191 11.93 -11.60 3.03
CA GLU A 191 12.69 -12.07 4.19
C GLU A 191 14.20 -12.01 3.90
N ASP A 192 14.63 -12.44 2.72
CA ASP A 192 16.04 -12.41 2.33
C ASP A 192 16.56 -10.98 2.17
N ALA A 193 15.76 -10.09 1.60
CA ALA A 193 16.08 -8.66 1.50
C ALA A 193 16.30 -8.02 2.89
N LEU A 194 15.48 -8.40 3.89
CA LEU A 194 15.63 -7.92 5.26
C LEU A 194 16.92 -8.47 5.91
N LYS A 195 17.21 -9.77 5.75
CA LYS A 195 18.45 -10.38 6.26
C LYS A 195 19.71 -9.73 5.66
N ILE A 196 19.68 -9.43 4.36
CA ILE A 196 20.78 -8.71 3.68
C ILE A 196 20.92 -7.29 4.23
N HIS A 197 19.81 -6.57 4.47
CA HIS A 197 19.87 -5.24 5.07
C HIS A 197 20.48 -5.24 6.48
N GLU A 198 20.05 -6.17 7.34
CA GLU A 198 20.55 -6.29 8.72
C GLU A 198 22.07 -6.58 8.77
N SER A 199 22.57 -7.36 7.81
CA SER A 199 23.98 -7.70 7.70
C SER A 199 24.83 -6.59 7.08
N ASN A 200 24.33 -5.86 6.07
CA ASN A 200 25.13 -4.91 5.30
C ASN A 200 24.92 -3.43 5.63
N LYS A 201 23.90 -3.06 6.43
CA LYS A 201 23.54 -1.69 6.93
C LYS A 201 23.50 -0.52 5.94
N SER A 202 23.99 -0.69 4.72
CA SER A 202 24.21 0.34 3.68
C SER A 202 23.27 0.16 2.50
N ILE A 203 22.74 -1.05 2.30
CA ILE A 203 21.80 -1.40 1.24
C ILE A 203 20.39 -1.26 1.79
N LEU A 204 19.52 -0.49 1.15
CA LEU A 204 18.13 -0.34 1.57
C LEU A 204 17.34 -1.62 1.29
N PRO A 205 16.45 -2.06 2.20
CA PRO A 205 15.75 -3.34 2.08
C PRO A 205 14.74 -3.38 0.92
N TYR A 206 14.31 -2.21 0.42
CA TYR A 206 13.39 -2.12 -0.71
C TYR A 206 14.10 -2.07 -2.06
N ASN A 207 15.41 -1.79 -2.10
CA ASN A 207 16.20 -1.68 -3.32
C ASN A 207 17.57 -2.31 -3.10
N CYS A 208 17.56 -3.64 -2.98
CA CYS A 208 18.76 -4.39 -2.62
C CYS A 208 19.85 -4.38 -3.70
N ALA A 209 19.47 -4.16 -4.95
CA ALA A 209 20.39 -4.02 -6.07
C ALA A 209 21.07 -2.64 -6.13
N GLY A 210 20.52 -1.63 -5.44
CA GLY A 210 21.05 -0.27 -5.46
C GLY A 210 20.91 0.43 -6.82
N VAL A 211 19.92 0.03 -7.62
CA VAL A 211 19.64 0.69 -8.91
C VAL A 211 19.00 2.06 -8.69
N ASP A 212 18.97 2.90 -9.74
CA ASP A 212 18.26 4.18 -9.66
C ASP A 212 16.77 3.97 -9.37
N ASP A 213 16.26 4.71 -8.39
CA ASP A 213 14.86 4.64 -7.95
C ASP A 213 14.04 5.72 -8.67
N PRO A 214 13.18 5.35 -9.64
CA PRO A 214 12.40 6.32 -10.40
C PRO A 214 11.13 6.78 -9.66
N PHE A 215 10.85 6.26 -8.45
CA PHE A 215 9.60 6.49 -7.76
C PHE A 215 9.74 7.53 -6.65
N GLU A 216 9.23 8.73 -6.92
CA GLU A 216 9.16 9.80 -5.92
C GLU A 216 7.99 9.62 -4.93
N VAL A 217 8.09 10.28 -3.78
CA VAL A 217 6.99 10.31 -2.81
C VAL A 217 5.91 11.26 -3.29
N MET A 218 4.71 10.73 -3.53
CA MET A 218 3.55 11.45 -4.03
C MET A 218 3.08 12.54 -3.07
N GLN A 219 2.52 13.61 -3.64
CA GLN A 219 1.98 14.75 -2.90
C GLN A 219 0.87 14.35 -1.90
N SER A 220 0.09 13.31 -2.20
CA SER A 220 -0.97 12.80 -1.32
C SER A 220 -0.39 12.33 0.02
N LEU A 221 0.69 11.55 0.00
CA LEU A 221 1.34 11.04 1.19
C LEU A 221 1.99 12.17 2.00
N GLN A 222 2.62 13.12 1.32
CA GLN A 222 3.19 14.31 1.96
C GLN A 222 2.11 15.13 2.68
N SER A 223 0.99 15.37 2.00
CA SER A 223 -0.15 16.13 2.54
C SER A 223 -0.80 15.43 3.73
N MET A 224 -0.97 14.10 3.65
CA MET A 224 -1.47 13.30 4.76
C MET A 224 -0.56 13.41 5.98
N ARG A 225 0.77 13.26 5.79
CA ARG A 225 1.75 13.38 6.88
C ARG A 225 1.74 14.77 7.51
N ALA A 226 1.62 15.82 6.69
CA ALA A 226 1.54 17.20 7.17
C ALA A 226 0.26 17.47 7.98
N ALA A 227 -0.90 17.01 7.51
CA ALA A 227 -2.17 17.14 8.22
C ALA A 227 -2.16 16.41 9.58
N GLU A 228 -1.58 15.20 9.62
CA GLU A 228 -1.42 14.42 10.84
C GLU A 228 -0.49 15.09 11.84
N GLU A 229 0.64 15.65 11.38
CA GLU A 229 1.60 16.35 12.23
C GLU A 229 0.96 17.61 12.85
N GLN A 230 0.20 18.37 12.05
CA GLN A 230 -0.60 19.48 12.56
C GLN A 230 -1.63 19.02 13.61
N GLN A 231 -2.24 17.84 13.42
CA GLN A 231 -3.19 17.30 14.39
C GLN A 231 -2.52 16.90 15.72
N LYS A 232 -1.29 16.37 15.69
CA LYS A 232 -0.50 16.09 16.91
C LYS A 232 -0.09 17.35 17.66
N GLN A 233 0.19 18.43 16.92
CA GLN A 233 0.56 19.73 17.49
C GLN A 233 -0.63 20.48 18.06
N ARG A 234 -1.87 20.12 17.71
CA ARG A 234 -3.05 20.68 18.37
C ARG A 234 -3.03 20.25 19.84
N PRO A 235 -3.01 21.19 20.80
CA PRO A 235 -3.05 20.85 22.20
C PRO A 235 -4.27 19.98 22.44
N ASN A 236 -4.07 18.83 23.09
CA ASN A 236 -5.13 17.91 23.40
C ASN A 236 -6.27 18.70 24.04
N ARG A 237 -7.47 18.75 23.43
CA ARG A 237 -8.59 19.50 24.00
C ARG A 237 -8.88 19.08 25.45
N ASN A 238 -8.57 17.82 25.78
CA ASN A 238 -8.64 17.32 27.15
C ASN A 238 -7.55 17.93 28.06
N SER A 239 -6.34 18.21 27.58
CA SER A 239 -5.33 18.91 28.39
C SER A 239 -5.69 20.37 28.59
N MET A 240 -6.22 21.06 27.58
CA MET A 240 -6.71 22.44 27.71
C MET A 240 -7.87 22.54 28.70
N TRP A 241 -8.82 21.60 28.65
CA TRP A 241 -9.92 21.54 29.61
C TRP A 241 -9.44 21.22 31.02
N GLN A 242 -8.48 20.29 31.18
CA GLN A 242 -7.86 19.98 32.47
C GLN A 242 -7.06 21.18 33.03
N ILE A 243 -6.34 21.92 32.18
CA ILE A 243 -5.61 23.14 32.57
C ILE A 243 -6.61 24.21 33.01
N ALA A 244 -7.67 24.45 32.21
CA ALA A 244 -8.72 25.41 32.55
C ALA A 244 -9.41 25.04 33.87
N MET A 245 -9.71 23.76 34.09
CA MET A 245 -10.33 23.28 35.33
C MET A 245 -9.39 23.44 36.54
N ARG A 246 -8.08 23.16 36.40
CA ARG A 246 -7.09 23.41 37.47
C ARG A 246 -6.98 24.89 37.81
N LEU A 247 -6.94 25.77 36.81
CA LEU A 247 -6.89 27.21 37.02
C LEU A 247 -8.16 27.72 37.74
N GLN A 248 -9.33 27.19 37.39
CA GLN A 248 -10.59 27.54 38.06
C GLN A 248 -10.59 27.09 39.53
N ILE A 249 -10.10 25.88 39.83
CA ILE A 249 -9.97 25.39 41.21
C ILE A 249 -8.99 26.26 42.01
N GLN A 250 -7.84 26.63 41.43
CA GLN A 250 -6.88 27.53 42.08
C GLN A 250 -7.48 28.90 42.39
N LYS A 251 -8.25 29.46 41.46
CA LYS A 251 -8.95 30.75 41.67
C LYS A 251 -9.92 30.66 42.84
N GLN A 252 -10.72 29.60 42.91
CA GLN A 252 -11.64 29.38 44.05
C GLN A 252 -10.90 29.25 45.38
N GLN A 253 -9.75 28.54 45.41
CA GLN A 253 -8.94 28.41 46.61
C GLN A 253 -8.36 29.76 47.08
N GLN A 254 -7.93 30.62 46.15
CA GLN A 254 -7.44 31.97 46.46
C GLN A 254 -8.56 32.87 47.00
N GLU A 255 -9.77 32.80 46.43
CA GLU A 255 -10.93 33.56 46.93
C GLU A 255 -11.30 33.15 48.37
N VAL A 256 -11.28 31.85 48.70
CA VAL A 256 -11.54 31.36 50.06
C VAL A 256 -10.51 31.88 51.06
N GLN A 257 -9.23 31.98 50.67
CA GLN A 257 -8.17 32.53 51.54
C GLN A 257 -8.31 34.05 51.77
N GLN A 258 -8.87 34.79 50.81
CA GLN A 258 -9.07 36.24 50.95
C GLN A 258 -10.31 36.62 51.79
N VAL A 259 -11.29 35.73 51.93
CA VAL A 259 -12.52 35.98 52.71
C VAL A 259 -12.33 35.71 54.21
N ASN A 260 -11.23 35.07 54.63
CA ASN A 260 -10.90 34.77 56.03
C ASN A 260 -9.61 35.45 56.55
N PRO A 261 -9.45 36.80 56.48
CA PRO A 261 -8.23 37.42 56.98
C PRO A 261 -8.18 37.60 58.51
N LEU A 262 -9.23 37.28 59.27
CA LEU A 262 -9.32 37.73 60.66
C LEU A 262 -9.98 36.71 61.59
N LYS A 263 -9.15 36.06 62.42
CA LYS A 263 -9.33 35.90 63.88
C LYS A 263 -8.16 35.06 64.45
N VAL A 264 -6.96 35.64 64.41
CA VAL A 264 -5.92 35.27 65.37
C VAL A 264 -5.61 36.54 66.15
N SER A 265 -6.45 36.84 67.12
CA SER A 265 -6.14 37.80 68.17
C SER A 265 -6.08 37.04 69.48
N ARG A 266 -4.83 36.88 69.94
CA ARG A 266 -4.31 36.64 71.29
C ARG A 266 -5.04 35.67 72.20
#